data_AF-A0A943RH44-F1
#
_entry.id   AF-A0A943RH44-F1
#
_cell.length_a   1.000
_cell.length_b   1.000
_cell.length_c   1.000
_cell.angle_alpha   90.00
_cell.angle_beta   90.00
_cell.angle_gamma   90.00
#
_symmetry.space_group_name_H-M   'P 1'
#
loop_
_entity.id
_entity.type
_entity.pdbx_description
1 polymer ?
#
loop_
_entity_poly.entity_id
_entity_poly.type
_entity_poly.pdbx_seq_one_letter_code
_entity_poly.pdbx_strand_id
1 'polypeptide(L)'
;MAVTANWVSLIYAFGPVSWLLTTILLLGEFLYFNLRPIEKSGAPTKRIWYLKSGCELLRLFLITATVTVFVQMVWLWCRISMITPENSLAAGTAVAGAAFGVLWAVLLEAIVFWNGMIRVYLTSVQLGLKHRVLAALCGWIPILNIWYLRKIIRITADEAEFETEKWELDTARAESEICKTKYPILLVHGVFFRDFRYVNYWGRIPKELQRNGATVYYGQQQSAAAVEDSGRELADRIRQILAETGCEKVNIIAHSKGGLDSRAAIAHAGCAPCVASLTTINTPHRGCIFAEYLLKKIPAAARQKIADTYNAALKRLGDEAPDFLAAVTDLTASACEARNAATPDAPGVFYQSVMSYCRKAQHGKFPLNMTYPIVKHFDGLNDGLVAVDSAKWGDQFTLLEPRGHRGISHGDVVDLNRENIPGFDVREFYVSLVADLKNRGF
;
A
#
# COMPACT_ATOMS: atom_id res chain seq x y z
N MET A 1 -30.77 0.98 -17.94
CA MET A 1 -30.65 1.94 -16.81
C MET A 1 -31.28 3.29 -17.11
N ALA A 2 -30.80 4.07 -18.08
CA ALA A 2 -31.45 5.34 -18.43
C ALA A 2 -32.91 5.15 -18.91
N VAL A 3 -33.18 4.10 -19.69
CA VAL A 3 -34.54 3.73 -20.14
C VAL A 3 -35.44 3.34 -18.95
N THR A 4 -34.93 2.54 -18.01
CA THR A 4 -35.67 2.13 -16.80
C THR A 4 -35.88 3.26 -15.81
N ALA A 5 -34.93 4.19 -15.70
CA ALA A 5 -35.01 5.37 -14.84
C ALA A 5 -36.01 6.41 -15.34
N ASN A 6 -36.18 6.53 -16.67
CA ASN A 6 -37.06 7.53 -17.29
C ASN A 6 -38.41 6.94 -17.78
N TRP A 7 -38.83 5.81 -17.23
CA TRP A 7 -40.00 5.06 -17.70
C TRP A 7 -41.31 5.87 -17.68
N VAL A 8 -41.53 6.72 -16.66
CA VAL A 8 -42.70 7.60 -16.60
C VAL A 8 -42.72 8.56 -17.78
N SER A 9 -41.58 9.17 -18.09
CA SER A 9 -41.44 10.11 -19.21
C SER A 9 -41.68 9.42 -20.56
N LEU A 10 -41.24 8.17 -20.70
CA LEU A 10 -41.40 7.36 -21.92
C LEU A 10 -42.84 6.84 -22.10
N ILE A 11 -43.53 6.47 -21.02
CA ILE A 11 -44.95 6.05 -21.07
C ILE A 11 -45.83 7.19 -21.63
N TYR A 12 -45.60 8.42 -21.18
CA TYR A 12 -46.35 9.58 -21.67
C TYR A 12 -46.05 9.92 -23.14
N ALA A 13 -44.92 9.47 -23.69
CA ALA A 13 -44.53 9.73 -25.08
C ALA A 13 -45.00 8.63 -26.06
N PHE A 14 -45.18 7.37 -25.62
CA PHE A 14 -45.38 6.22 -26.51
C PHE A 14 -46.57 5.28 -26.17
N GLY A 15 -47.34 5.52 -25.10
CA GLY A 15 -48.58 4.79 -24.79
C GLY A 15 -48.43 3.55 -23.86
N PRO A 16 -49.53 3.00 -23.28
CA PRO A 16 -49.46 2.16 -22.06
C PRO A 16 -49.31 0.62 -22.22
N VAL A 17 -49.66 0.01 -23.36
CA VAL A 17 -49.94 -1.46 -23.39
C VAL A 17 -48.72 -2.36 -23.65
N SER A 18 -47.64 -1.90 -24.29
CA SER A 18 -46.42 -2.71 -24.52
C SER A 18 -45.33 -2.56 -23.44
N TRP A 19 -45.49 -1.66 -22.47
CA TRP A 19 -44.38 -1.18 -21.63
C TRP A 19 -44.22 -1.86 -20.27
N LEU A 20 -45.26 -2.46 -19.69
CA LEU A 20 -45.15 -3.14 -18.38
C LEU A 20 -44.22 -4.36 -18.46
N LEU A 21 -44.39 -5.18 -19.51
CA LEU A 21 -43.55 -6.35 -19.80
C LEU A 21 -42.10 -5.94 -20.08
N THR A 22 -41.89 -4.91 -20.90
CA THR A 22 -40.55 -4.37 -21.19
C THR A 22 -39.89 -3.79 -19.93
N THR A 23 -40.65 -3.11 -19.06
CA THR A 23 -40.12 -2.55 -17.81
C THR A 23 -39.75 -3.66 -16.83
N ILE A 24 -40.56 -4.69 -16.68
CA ILE A 24 -40.25 -5.85 -15.83
C ILE A 24 -39.02 -6.61 -16.35
N LEU A 25 -38.90 -6.81 -17.67
CA LEU A 25 -37.73 -7.43 -18.28
C LEU A 25 -36.46 -6.61 -18.06
N LEU A 26 -36.51 -5.30 -18.33
CA LEU A 26 -35.38 -4.40 -18.10
C LEU A 26 -35.03 -4.24 -16.62
N LEU A 27 -36.01 -4.34 -15.70
CA LEU A 27 -35.78 -4.36 -14.25
C LEU A 27 -35.12 -5.68 -13.83
N GLY A 28 -35.56 -6.80 -14.41
CA GLY A 28 -34.95 -8.11 -14.22
C GLY A 28 -33.49 -8.12 -14.67
N GLU A 29 -33.19 -7.56 -15.85
CA GLU A 29 -31.82 -7.37 -16.33
C GLU A 29 -31.03 -6.41 -15.44
N PHE A 30 -31.63 -5.28 -15.01
CA PHE A 30 -30.99 -4.33 -14.11
C PHE A 30 -30.60 -4.96 -12.78
N LEU A 31 -31.51 -5.72 -12.16
CA LEU A 31 -31.24 -6.46 -10.94
C LEU A 31 -30.21 -7.57 -11.19
N TYR A 32 -30.27 -8.25 -12.34
CA TYR A 32 -29.28 -9.25 -12.74
C TYR A 32 -27.87 -8.65 -12.83
N PHE A 33 -27.67 -7.52 -13.51
CA PHE A 33 -26.34 -6.88 -13.63
C PHE A 33 -25.84 -6.23 -12.32
N ASN A 34 -26.76 -5.83 -11.44
CA ASN A 34 -26.38 -5.32 -10.11
C ASN A 34 -26.03 -6.46 -9.15
N LEU A 35 -26.75 -7.57 -9.18
CA LEU A 35 -26.54 -8.71 -8.27
C LEU A 35 -25.48 -9.69 -8.80
N ARG A 36 -25.40 -9.90 -10.11
CA ARG A 36 -24.35 -10.69 -10.75
C ARG A 36 -23.30 -9.76 -11.36
N PRO A 37 -22.04 -9.87 -10.92
CA PRO A 37 -20.96 -9.07 -11.46
C PRO A 37 -20.73 -9.35 -12.95
N ILE A 38 -20.46 -8.28 -13.70
CA ILE A 38 -20.13 -8.25 -15.13
C ILE A 38 -19.12 -9.36 -15.43
N GLU A 39 -19.36 -10.10 -16.52
CA GLU A 39 -18.63 -11.30 -16.89
C GLU A 39 -17.10 -11.12 -16.76
N LYS A 40 -16.44 -12.16 -16.25
CA LYS A 40 -15.07 -12.16 -15.69
C LYS A 40 -13.96 -11.99 -16.75
N SER A 41 -14.21 -11.32 -17.86
CA SER A 41 -13.26 -11.28 -18.97
C SER A 41 -12.07 -10.36 -18.61
N GLY A 42 -10.89 -10.98 -18.42
CA GLY A 42 -9.59 -10.32 -18.36
C GLY A 42 -9.05 -9.92 -16.97
N ALA A 43 -9.81 -10.07 -15.88
CA ALA A 43 -9.28 -9.70 -14.56
C ALA A 43 -8.55 -10.88 -13.88
N PRO A 44 -7.28 -10.70 -13.44
CA PRO A 44 -6.45 -11.83 -12.99
C PRO A 44 -6.85 -12.41 -11.63
N THR A 45 -7.46 -11.62 -10.75
CA THR A 45 -7.93 -12.08 -9.43
C THR A 45 -9.35 -11.62 -9.16
N LYS A 46 -10.06 -12.33 -8.26
CA LYS A 46 -11.41 -11.94 -7.80
C LYS A 46 -11.43 -10.51 -7.24
N ARG A 47 -10.40 -10.12 -6.49
CA ARG A 47 -10.27 -8.78 -5.90
C ARG A 47 -10.19 -7.71 -6.98
N ILE A 48 -9.28 -7.85 -7.94
CA ILE A 48 -9.09 -6.88 -9.04
C ILE A 48 -10.34 -6.79 -9.88
N TRP A 49 -11.00 -7.93 -10.14
CA TRP A 49 -12.26 -7.94 -10.85
C TRP A 49 -13.36 -7.16 -10.14
N TYR A 50 -13.57 -7.38 -8.84
CA TYR A 50 -14.55 -6.60 -8.06
C TYR A 50 -14.20 -5.11 -8.03
N LEU A 51 -12.92 -4.77 -7.92
CA LEU A 51 -12.44 -3.38 -7.97
C LEU A 51 -12.76 -2.72 -9.31
N LYS A 52 -12.39 -3.38 -10.42
CA LYS A 52 -12.67 -2.92 -11.80
C LYS A 52 -14.17 -2.78 -12.03
N SER A 53 -14.94 -3.80 -11.65
CA SER A 53 -16.41 -3.77 -11.76
C SER A 53 -17.04 -2.66 -10.92
N GLY A 54 -16.52 -2.40 -9.73
CA GLY A 54 -16.93 -1.26 -8.90
C GLY A 54 -16.67 0.09 -9.57
N CYS A 55 -15.50 0.24 -10.21
CA CYS A 55 -15.17 1.44 -10.98
C CYS A 55 -16.15 1.65 -12.15
N GLU A 56 -16.46 0.59 -12.91
CA GLU A 56 -17.41 0.66 -14.01
C GLU A 56 -18.81 1.05 -13.55
N LEU A 57 -19.30 0.50 -12.43
CA LEU A 57 -20.60 0.89 -11.87
C LEU A 57 -20.64 2.38 -11.49
N LEU A 58 -19.57 2.91 -10.90
CA LEU A 58 -19.50 4.32 -10.53
C LEU A 58 -19.39 5.26 -11.76
N ARG A 59 -18.68 4.83 -12.81
CA ARG A 59 -18.66 5.55 -14.11
C ARG A 59 -20.03 5.55 -14.75
N LEU A 60 -20.68 4.38 -14.76
CA LEU A 60 -22.00 4.20 -15.32
C LEU A 60 -23.01 5.09 -14.58
N PHE A 61 -23.00 5.10 -13.25
CA PHE A 61 -23.80 6.02 -12.43
C PHE A 61 -23.61 7.48 -12.83
N LEU A 62 -22.36 7.96 -13.00
CA LEU A 62 -22.11 9.35 -13.42
C LEU A 62 -22.74 9.66 -14.77
N ILE A 63 -22.64 8.73 -15.73
CA ILE A 63 -23.21 8.89 -17.07
C ILE A 63 -24.75 8.87 -16.99
N THR A 64 -25.32 7.84 -16.35
CA THR A 64 -26.77 7.63 -16.31
C THR A 64 -27.49 8.68 -15.46
N ALA A 65 -26.90 9.12 -14.35
CA ALA A 65 -27.45 10.23 -13.57
C ALA A 65 -27.45 11.53 -14.37
N THR A 66 -26.38 11.83 -15.12
CA THR A 66 -26.30 13.03 -15.97
C THR A 66 -27.34 13.01 -17.08
N VAL A 67 -27.45 11.88 -17.81
CA VAL A 67 -28.45 11.70 -18.86
C VAL A 67 -29.86 11.79 -18.29
N THR A 68 -30.11 11.19 -17.12
CA THR A 68 -31.42 11.18 -16.47
C THR A 68 -31.83 12.59 -16.03
N VAL A 69 -30.93 13.38 -15.45
CA VAL A 69 -31.19 14.78 -15.13
C VAL A 69 -31.57 15.56 -16.40
N PHE A 70 -30.83 15.39 -17.49
CA PHE A 70 -31.14 16.05 -18.76
C PHE A 70 -32.52 15.65 -19.33
N VAL A 71 -32.81 14.34 -19.39
CA VAL A 71 -34.08 13.82 -19.91
C VAL A 71 -35.26 14.29 -19.06
N GLN A 72 -35.14 14.26 -17.73
CA GLN A 72 -36.19 14.74 -16.83
C GLN A 72 -36.42 16.25 -16.98
N MET A 73 -35.36 17.06 -17.13
CA MET A 73 -35.48 18.50 -17.37
C MET A 73 -36.19 18.81 -18.69
N VAL A 74 -35.80 18.15 -19.79
CA VAL A 74 -36.43 18.33 -21.11
C VAL A 74 -37.90 17.90 -21.07
N TRP A 75 -38.18 16.74 -20.46
CA TRP A 75 -39.54 16.24 -20.36
C TRP A 75 -40.43 17.18 -19.53
N LEU A 76 -39.95 17.65 -18.38
CA LEU A 76 -40.67 18.59 -17.53
C LEU A 76 -40.92 19.92 -18.26
N TRP A 77 -39.91 20.44 -18.96
CA TRP A 77 -40.03 21.66 -19.78
C TRP A 77 -41.13 21.52 -20.83
N CYS A 78 -41.12 20.43 -21.61
CA CYS A 78 -42.15 20.17 -22.62
C CYS A 78 -43.55 20.11 -21.98
N ARG A 79 -43.70 19.44 -20.84
CA ARG A 79 -45.00 19.33 -20.16
C ARG A 79 -45.50 20.65 -19.59
N ILE A 80 -44.63 21.48 -19.03
CA ILE A 80 -44.99 22.81 -18.53
C ILE A 80 -45.39 23.74 -19.68
N SER A 81 -44.67 23.67 -20.81
CA SER A 81 -44.96 24.50 -21.98
C SER A 81 -46.32 24.22 -22.64
N MET A 82 -46.93 23.06 -22.34
CA MET A 82 -48.25 22.64 -22.84
C MET A 82 -49.40 22.99 -21.88
N ILE A 83 -49.13 23.62 -20.73
CA ILE A 83 -50.15 23.99 -19.75
C ILE A 83 -50.88 25.25 -20.22
N THR A 84 -52.20 25.14 -20.38
CA THR A 84 -53.12 26.27 -20.59
C THR A 84 -53.97 26.54 -19.33
N PRO A 85 -54.52 27.76 -19.13
CA PRO A 85 -55.35 28.09 -17.96
C PRO A 85 -56.56 27.16 -17.76
N GLU A 86 -57.04 26.54 -18.84
CA GLU A 86 -58.22 25.68 -18.88
C GLU A 86 -57.93 24.24 -18.42
N ASN A 87 -56.65 23.84 -18.31
CA ASN A 87 -56.20 22.46 -18.04
C ASN A 87 -55.33 22.35 -16.77
N SER A 88 -55.71 23.05 -15.70
CA SER A 88 -54.99 23.05 -14.42
C SER A 88 -54.83 21.67 -13.77
N LEU A 89 -55.79 20.76 -13.98
CA LEU A 89 -55.69 19.36 -13.54
C LEU A 89 -54.58 18.57 -14.28
N ALA A 90 -54.34 18.90 -15.55
CA ALA A 90 -53.27 18.29 -16.35
C ALA A 90 -51.87 18.76 -15.89
N ALA A 91 -51.78 19.99 -15.36
CA ALA A 91 -50.57 20.48 -14.72
C ALA A 91 -50.25 19.69 -13.44
N GLY A 92 -51.24 19.48 -12.56
CA GLY A 92 -51.06 18.71 -11.32
C GLY A 92 -50.62 17.26 -11.55
N THR A 93 -51.22 16.59 -12.55
CA THR A 93 -50.84 15.22 -12.92
C THR A 93 -49.47 15.13 -13.58
N ALA A 94 -49.07 16.13 -14.38
CA ALA A 94 -47.73 16.21 -14.94
C ALA A 94 -46.66 16.37 -13.85
N VAL A 95 -46.89 17.25 -12.86
CA VAL A 95 -45.97 17.47 -11.72
C VAL A 95 -45.86 16.22 -10.85
N ALA A 96 -46.99 15.55 -10.55
CA ALA A 96 -46.98 14.31 -9.78
C ALA A 96 -46.23 13.18 -10.52
N GLY A 97 -46.43 13.06 -11.84
CA GLY A 97 -45.68 12.12 -12.68
C GLY A 97 -44.17 12.44 -12.70
N ALA A 98 -43.81 13.72 -12.77
CA ALA A 98 -42.42 14.17 -12.68
C ALA A 98 -41.78 13.74 -11.35
N ALA A 99 -42.46 14.03 -10.24
CA ALA A 99 -41.98 13.71 -8.90
C ALA A 99 -41.77 12.20 -8.74
N PHE A 100 -42.72 11.39 -9.21
CA PHE A 100 -42.59 9.94 -9.17
C PHE A 100 -41.47 9.41 -10.07
N GLY A 101 -41.33 9.94 -11.29
CA GLY A 101 -40.24 9.60 -12.20
C GLY A 101 -38.86 9.93 -11.61
N VAL A 102 -38.72 11.09 -10.97
CA VAL A 102 -37.50 11.50 -10.28
C VAL A 102 -37.21 10.58 -9.09
N LEU A 103 -38.20 10.27 -8.25
CA LEU A 103 -38.00 9.35 -7.11
C LEU A 103 -37.56 7.95 -7.57
N TRP A 104 -38.15 7.45 -8.65
CA TRP A 104 -37.78 6.16 -9.23
C TRP A 104 -36.37 6.17 -9.84
N ALA A 105 -36.03 7.21 -10.59
CA ALA A 105 -34.68 7.42 -11.10
C ALA A 105 -33.65 7.45 -9.97
N VAL A 106 -33.93 8.20 -8.89
CA VAL A 106 -33.07 8.28 -7.71
C VAL A 106 -32.87 6.90 -7.08
N LEU A 107 -33.92 6.09 -6.95
CA LEU A 107 -33.82 4.74 -6.40
C LEU A 107 -32.90 3.84 -7.24
N LEU A 108 -33.10 3.81 -8.56
CA LEU A 108 -32.28 2.99 -9.46
C LEU A 108 -30.82 3.45 -9.48
N GLU A 109 -30.58 4.76 -9.56
CA GLU A 109 -29.23 5.32 -9.53
C GLU A 109 -28.54 5.06 -8.17
N ALA A 110 -29.28 5.10 -7.06
CA ALA A 110 -28.76 4.79 -5.74
C ALA A 110 -28.28 3.34 -5.62
N ILE A 111 -29.00 2.38 -6.21
CA ILE A 111 -28.59 0.96 -6.22
C ILE A 111 -27.24 0.80 -6.94
N VAL A 112 -27.11 1.39 -8.13
CA VAL A 112 -25.87 1.33 -8.94
C VAL A 112 -24.71 1.97 -8.19
N PHE A 113 -24.95 3.18 -7.66
CA PHE A 113 -23.97 3.93 -6.90
C PHE A 113 -23.46 3.13 -5.69
N TRP A 114 -24.37 2.66 -4.83
CA TRP A 114 -23.97 1.95 -3.61
C TRP A 114 -23.30 0.61 -3.90
N ASN A 115 -23.74 -0.11 -4.92
CA ASN A 115 -23.08 -1.33 -5.37
C ASN A 115 -21.64 -1.05 -5.83
N GLY A 116 -21.43 0.00 -6.62
CA GLY A 116 -20.11 0.46 -7.02
C GLY A 116 -19.25 0.85 -5.81
N MET A 117 -19.80 1.69 -4.91
CA MET A 117 -19.12 2.19 -3.72
C MET A 117 -18.69 1.07 -2.77
N ILE A 118 -19.58 0.11 -2.48
CA ILE A 118 -19.29 -1.04 -1.62
C ILE A 118 -18.13 -1.85 -2.21
N ARG A 119 -18.17 -2.16 -3.51
CA ARG A 119 -17.09 -2.92 -4.18
C ARG A 119 -15.76 -2.20 -4.06
N VAL A 120 -15.71 -0.91 -4.40
CA VAL A 120 -14.44 -0.17 -4.34
C VAL A 120 -13.95 0.03 -2.90
N TYR A 121 -14.83 0.23 -1.91
CA TYR A 121 -14.45 0.38 -0.50
C TYR A 121 -13.92 -0.92 0.11
N LEU A 122 -14.49 -2.07 -0.26
CA LEU A 122 -14.07 -3.36 0.27
C LEU A 122 -12.83 -3.94 -0.42
N THR A 123 -12.55 -3.54 -1.67
CA THR A 123 -11.48 -4.17 -2.45
C THR A 123 -10.25 -3.29 -2.68
N SER A 124 -10.42 -1.96 -2.72
CA SER A 124 -9.30 -1.03 -2.93
C SER A 124 -8.41 -0.94 -1.68
N VAL A 125 -7.09 -1.05 -1.89
CA VAL A 125 -6.08 -0.76 -0.88
C VAL A 125 -5.59 0.69 -1.03
N GLN A 126 -5.54 1.22 -2.26
CA GLN A 126 -5.10 2.60 -2.51
C GLN A 126 -6.12 3.65 -2.04
N LEU A 127 -7.40 3.29 -1.96
CA LEU A 127 -8.43 4.10 -1.34
C LEU A 127 -8.31 4.03 0.19
N GLY A 128 -7.24 4.62 0.72
CA GLY A 128 -6.96 4.65 2.15
C GLY A 128 -8.07 5.32 2.98
N LEU A 129 -8.01 5.13 4.29
CA LEU A 129 -9.03 5.61 5.25
C LEU A 129 -9.34 7.12 5.09
N LYS A 130 -8.30 7.94 4.85
CA LYS A 130 -8.44 9.38 4.58
C LYS A 130 -9.46 9.66 3.47
N HIS A 131 -9.38 8.94 2.36
CA HIS A 131 -10.28 9.18 1.24
C HIS A 131 -11.69 8.70 1.52
N ARG A 132 -11.83 7.56 2.21
CA ARG A 132 -13.14 7.02 2.62
C ARG A 132 -13.89 7.98 3.56
N VAL A 133 -13.19 8.53 4.55
CA VAL A 133 -13.77 9.48 5.51
C VAL A 133 -14.13 10.80 4.84
N LEU A 134 -13.23 11.38 4.05
CA LEU A 134 -13.52 12.64 3.34
C LEU A 134 -14.68 12.50 2.36
N ALA A 135 -14.80 11.37 1.67
CA ALA A 135 -15.93 11.09 0.79
C ALA A 135 -17.26 11.05 1.57
N ALA A 136 -17.27 10.41 2.75
CA ALA A 136 -18.45 10.37 3.61
C ALA A 136 -18.83 11.77 4.12
N LEU A 137 -17.85 12.58 4.51
CA LEU A 137 -18.06 13.94 5.01
C LEU A 137 -18.46 14.95 3.92
N CYS A 138 -18.02 14.74 2.68
CA CYS A 138 -18.31 15.68 1.58
C CYS A 138 -19.46 15.21 0.69
N GLY A 139 -20.05 14.04 0.94
CA GLY A 139 -21.04 13.41 0.06
C GLY A 139 -22.34 14.21 -0.11
N TRP A 140 -22.70 15.02 0.89
CA TRP A 140 -23.89 15.88 0.87
C TRP A 140 -23.64 17.27 0.26
N ILE A 141 -22.38 17.63 -0.03
CA ILE A 141 -22.03 18.93 -0.61
C ILE A 141 -22.11 18.79 -2.14
N PRO A 142 -23.07 19.47 -2.82
CA PRO A 142 -23.19 19.41 -4.28
C PRO A 142 -21.89 19.85 -4.97
N ILE A 143 -21.63 19.34 -6.18
CA ILE A 143 -20.40 19.55 -6.98
C ILE A 143 -19.16 18.93 -6.35
N LEU A 144 -18.89 19.18 -5.06
CA LEU A 144 -17.78 18.57 -4.32
C LEU A 144 -17.93 17.05 -4.27
N ASN A 145 -19.15 16.53 -4.09
CA ASN A 145 -19.42 15.10 -4.13
C ASN A 145 -19.08 14.47 -5.49
N ILE A 146 -19.42 15.13 -6.62
CA ILE A 146 -19.10 14.67 -7.98
C ILE A 146 -17.60 14.72 -8.22
N TRP A 147 -16.95 15.82 -7.82
CA TRP A 147 -15.49 15.93 -7.91
C TRP A 147 -14.79 14.83 -7.12
N TYR A 148 -15.24 14.57 -5.90
CA TYR A 148 -14.66 13.54 -5.05
C TYR A 148 -14.94 12.13 -5.56
N LEU A 149 -16.13 11.87 -6.10
CA LEU A 149 -16.47 10.60 -6.75
C LEU A 149 -15.57 10.34 -7.96
N ARG A 150 -15.32 11.34 -8.82
CA ARG A 150 -14.35 11.22 -9.92
C ARG A 150 -12.94 10.90 -9.41
N LYS A 151 -12.55 11.48 -8.27
CA LYS A 151 -11.27 11.19 -7.62
C LYS A 151 -11.20 9.75 -7.10
N ILE A 152 -12.26 9.23 -6.48
CA ILE A 152 -12.35 7.82 -6.06
C ILE A 152 -12.18 6.91 -7.26
N ILE A 153 -12.98 7.11 -8.31
CA ILE A 153 -12.94 6.30 -9.54
C ILE A 153 -11.53 6.27 -10.11
N ARG A 154 -10.84 7.41 -10.18
CA ARG A 154 -9.45 7.47 -10.67
C ARG A 154 -8.51 6.64 -9.80
N ILE A 155 -8.49 6.86 -8.47
CA ILE A 155 -7.61 6.11 -7.55
C ILE A 155 -7.81 4.60 -7.71
N THR A 156 -9.07 4.15 -7.79
CA THR A 156 -9.42 2.74 -7.81
C THR A 156 -9.23 2.11 -9.19
N ALA A 157 -9.38 2.89 -10.26
CA ALA A 157 -9.07 2.45 -11.62
C ALA A 157 -7.57 2.32 -11.83
N ASP A 158 -6.79 3.32 -11.42
CA ASP A 158 -5.32 3.31 -11.49
C ASP A 158 -4.76 2.11 -10.68
N GLU A 159 -5.36 1.81 -9.52
CA GLU A 159 -5.02 0.61 -8.75
C GLU A 159 -5.33 -0.69 -9.50
N ALA A 160 -6.52 -0.78 -10.11
CA ALA A 160 -6.93 -1.98 -10.82
C ALA A 160 -6.04 -2.24 -12.04
N GLU A 161 -5.68 -1.20 -12.78
CA GLU A 161 -4.76 -1.25 -13.92
C GLU A 161 -3.37 -1.68 -13.47
N PHE A 162 -2.79 -0.98 -12.50
CA PHE A 162 -1.46 -1.29 -11.98
C PHE A 162 -1.34 -2.73 -11.47
N GLU A 163 -2.28 -3.19 -10.64
CA GLU A 163 -2.25 -4.58 -10.13
C GLU A 163 -2.53 -5.62 -11.23
N THR A 164 -3.21 -5.26 -12.32
CA THR A 164 -3.39 -6.14 -13.48
C THR A 164 -2.08 -6.27 -14.26
N GLU A 165 -1.45 -5.14 -14.60
CA GLU A 165 -0.16 -5.11 -15.31
C GLU A 165 0.92 -5.90 -14.55
N LYS A 166 1.00 -5.72 -13.22
CA LYS A 166 1.91 -6.49 -12.37
C LYS A 166 1.65 -7.99 -12.46
N TRP A 167 0.38 -8.36 -12.39
CA TRP A 167 0.03 -9.77 -12.46
C TRP A 167 0.40 -10.39 -13.80
N GLU A 168 0.14 -9.69 -14.90
CA GLU A 168 0.49 -10.15 -16.25
C GLU A 168 2.00 -10.27 -16.42
N LEU A 169 2.76 -9.29 -15.92
CA LEU A 169 4.22 -9.29 -15.95
C LEU A 169 4.82 -10.49 -15.22
N ASP A 170 4.38 -10.75 -13.99
CA ASP A 170 4.80 -11.93 -13.23
C ASP A 170 4.42 -13.23 -13.92
N THR A 171 3.21 -13.30 -14.50
CA THR A 171 2.77 -14.49 -15.24
C THR A 171 3.67 -14.74 -16.45
N ALA A 172 4.07 -13.69 -17.17
CA ALA A 172 5.01 -13.80 -18.28
C ALA A 172 6.42 -14.24 -17.83
N ARG A 173 6.82 -13.89 -16.59
CA ARG A 173 8.14 -14.23 -16.01
C ARG A 173 8.16 -15.55 -15.24
N ALA A 174 7.01 -16.18 -15.01
CA ALA A 174 6.88 -17.36 -14.16
C ALA A 174 7.82 -18.50 -14.58
N GLU A 175 7.98 -18.73 -15.89
CA GLU A 175 8.87 -19.77 -16.42
C GLU A 175 10.36 -19.43 -16.29
N SER A 176 10.71 -18.14 -16.26
CA SER A 176 12.11 -17.69 -16.16
C SER A 176 12.66 -17.76 -14.73
N GLU A 177 11.78 -17.89 -13.73
CA GLU A 177 12.11 -17.94 -12.30
C GLU A 177 13.21 -16.91 -11.93
N ILE A 178 13.04 -15.66 -12.34
CA ILE A 178 14.12 -14.65 -12.33
C ILE A 178 14.67 -14.36 -10.93
N CYS A 179 13.93 -14.68 -9.86
CA CYS A 179 14.34 -14.51 -8.47
C CYS A 179 14.83 -15.82 -7.81
N LYS A 180 14.99 -16.92 -8.56
CA LYS A 180 15.51 -18.19 -8.05
C LYS A 180 17.03 -18.16 -7.88
N THR A 181 17.46 -17.65 -6.74
CA THR A 181 18.86 -17.62 -6.29
C THR A 181 19.36 -19.02 -5.91
N LYS A 182 20.69 -19.21 -5.89
CA LYS A 182 21.35 -20.43 -5.42
C LYS A 182 21.12 -20.66 -3.93
N TYR A 183 21.17 -19.58 -3.13
CA TYR A 183 20.93 -19.59 -1.70
C TYR A 183 19.60 -18.89 -1.36
N PRO A 184 18.85 -19.36 -0.33
CA PRO A 184 17.58 -18.77 0.05
C PRO A 184 17.73 -17.32 0.52
N ILE A 185 16.69 -16.51 0.30
CA ILE A 185 16.61 -15.13 0.77
C ILE A 185 16.15 -15.09 2.22
N LEU A 186 16.90 -14.41 3.09
CA LEU A 186 16.54 -14.11 4.47
C LEU A 186 16.20 -12.63 4.61
N LEU A 187 14.91 -12.34 4.83
CA LEU A 187 14.42 -10.99 5.08
C LEU A 187 14.54 -10.64 6.56
N VAL A 188 15.28 -9.59 6.89
CA VAL A 188 15.59 -9.19 8.28
C VAL A 188 15.00 -7.81 8.58
N HIS A 189 13.93 -7.79 9.38
CA HIS A 189 13.23 -6.55 9.73
C HIS A 189 14.05 -5.61 10.63
N GLY A 190 13.62 -4.35 10.69
CA GLY A 190 14.20 -3.32 11.55
C GLY A 190 13.56 -3.23 12.94
N VAL A 191 13.69 -2.05 13.54
CA VAL A 191 13.22 -1.76 14.89
C VAL A 191 11.70 -1.52 14.95
N PHE A 192 11.06 -1.87 16.07
CA PHE A 192 9.65 -1.57 16.43
C PHE A 192 8.53 -2.20 15.58
N PHE A 193 8.83 -3.01 14.58
CA PHE A 193 7.84 -3.78 13.82
C PHE A 193 8.44 -5.13 13.40
N ARG A 194 7.70 -6.23 13.56
CA ARG A 194 8.16 -7.61 13.30
C ARG A 194 7.53 -8.24 12.07
N ASP A 195 8.13 -9.35 11.64
CA ASP A 195 7.57 -10.26 10.64
C ASP A 195 6.37 -11.07 11.21
N PHE A 196 5.16 -10.53 11.13
CA PHE A 196 3.94 -11.27 11.52
C PHE A 196 3.31 -12.04 10.37
N ARG A 197 2.72 -13.20 10.70
CA ARG A 197 1.97 -14.05 9.76
C ARG A 197 0.82 -13.32 9.05
N TYR A 198 0.15 -12.37 9.72
CA TYR A 198 -1.03 -11.68 9.17
C TYR A 198 -0.79 -10.23 8.74
N VAL A 199 0.20 -9.55 9.32
CA VAL A 199 0.60 -8.19 8.93
C VAL A 199 2.12 -8.18 8.72
N ASN A 200 2.52 -8.61 7.55
CA ASN A 200 3.93 -8.75 7.20
C ASN A 200 4.62 -7.38 7.12
N TYR A 201 5.79 -7.25 7.76
CA TYR A 201 6.71 -6.12 7.71
C TYR A 201 7.02 -5.70 6.28
N TRP A 202 7.22 -6.68 5.40
CA TRP A 202 7.64 -6.52 4.01
C TRP A 202 6.47 -6.33 3.04
N GLY A 203 5.27 -6.02 3.54
CA GLY A 203 4.11 -5.71 2.71
C GLY A 203 3.80 -6.79 1.66
N ARG A 204 3.80 -6.39 0.38
CA ARG A 204 3.57 -7.26 -0.78
C ARG A 204 4.85 -7.93 -1.33
N ILE A 205 6.04 -7.53 -0.87
CA ILE A 205 7.33 -7.94 -1.45
C ILE A 205 7.53 -9.46 -1.44
N PRO A 206 7.35 -10.20 -0.33
CA PRO A 206 7.73 -11.61 -0.28
C PRO A 206 6.93 -12.48 -1.24
N LYS A 207 5.63 -12.16 -1.39
CA LYS A 207 4.75 -12.89 -2.31
C LYS A 207 5.18 -12.67 -3.77
N GLU A 208 5.63 -11.48 -4.12
CA GLU A 208 6.13 -11.20 -5.47
C GLU A 208 7.44 -11.95 -5.74
N LEU A 209 8.37 -11.95 -4.78
CA LEU A 209 9.62 -12.69 -4.89
C LEU A 209 9.39 -14.19 -5.06
N GLN A 210 8.51 -14.77 -4.24
CA GLN A 210 8.14 -16.19 -4.32
C GLN A 210 7.49 -16.54 -5.64
N ARG A 211 6.62 -15.67 -6.17
CA ARG A 211 5.99 -15.86 -7.48
C ARG A 211 7.00 -15.85 -8.62
N ASN A 212 8.12 -15.15 -8.45
CA ASN A 212 9.24 -15.13 -9.39
C ASN A 212 10.34 -16.17 -9.05
N GLY A 213 10.06 -17.15 -8.19
CA GLY A 213 10.92 -18.33 -7.94
C GLY A 213 11.84 -18.25 -6.71
N ALA A 214 11.78 -17.19 -5.91
CA ALA A 214 12.61 -17.09 -4.71
C ALA A 214 12.12 -17.98 -3.57
N THR A 215 13.06 -18.62 -2.86
CA THR A 215 12.81 -19.22 -1.55
C THR A 215 13.04 -18.16 -0.48
N VAL A 216 12.01 -17.78 0.26
CA VAL A 216 12.04 -16.66 1.22
C VAL A 216 11.81 -17.12 2.64
N TYR A 217 12.70 -16.71 3.55
CA TYR A 217 12.62 -16.85 4.99
C TYR A 217 12.65 -15.50 5.69
N TYR A 218 12.24 -15.49 6.96
CA TYR A 218 12.22 -14.32 7.83
C TYR A 218 13.19 -14.49 8.99
N GLY A 219 13.81 -13.38 9.41
CA GLY A 219 14.80 -13.34 10.49
C GLY A 219 14.20 -13.62 11.87
N GLN A 220 12.95 -13.20 12.12
CA GLN A 220 12.19 -13.46 13.36
C GLN A 220 12.83 -12.96 14.67
N GLN A 221 13.94 -12.22 14.60
CA GLN A 221 14.63 -11.63 15.74
C GLN A 221 13.73 -10.62 16.49
N GLN A 222 14.05 -10.35 17.74
CA GLN A 222 13.32 -9.37 18.57
C GLN A 222 13.50 -7.96 18.00
N SER A 223 12.40 -7.19 17.89
CA SER A 223 12.43 -5.89 17.21
C SER A 223 13.00 -4.75 18.05
N ALA A 224 13.07 -4.91 19.37
CA ALA A 224 13.59 -3.91 20.30
C ALA A 224 14.69 -4.45 21.22
N ALA A 225 15.35 -5.55 20.87
CA ALA A 225 16.56 -5.99 21.56
C ALA A 225 17.78 -5.19 21.07
N ALA A 226 18.86 -5.25 21.85
CA ALA A 226 20.16 -4.71 21.44
C ALA A 226 20.66 -5.42 20.16
N VAL A 227 21.48 -4.74 19.37
CA VAL A 227 21.99 -5.25 18.09
C VAL A 227 22.74 -6.57 18.25
N GLU A 228 23.56 -6.71 19.30
CA GLU A 228 24.30 -7.94 19.57
C GLU A 228 23.38 -9.11 19.95
N ASP A 229 22.29 -8.85 20.66
CA ASP A 229 21.33 -9.87 21.07
C ASP A 229 20.52 -10.35 19.86
N SER A 230 19.99 -9.40 19.07
CA SER A 230 19.33 -9.67 17.80
C SER A 230 20.26 -10.40 16.82
N GLY A 231 21.56 -10.09 16.83
CA GLY A 231 22.57 -10.76 16.01
C GLY A 231 22.74 -12.23 16.38
N ARG A 232 22.71 -12.58 17.67
CA ARG A 232 22.77 -13.98 18.12
C ARG A 232 21.50 -14.76 17.75
N GLU A 233 20.33 -14.16 17.95
CA GLU A 233 19.05 -14.76 17.53
C GLU A 233 19.02 -15.01 16.02
N LEU A 234 19.49 -14.03 15.23
CA LEU A 234 19.56 -14.17 13.79
C LEU A 234 20.55 -15.26 13.36
N ALA A 235 21.68 -15.40 14.07
CA ALA A 235 22.63 -16.47 13.82
C ALA A 235 22.02 -17.86 14.03
N ASP A 236 21.26 -18.04 15.11
CA ASP A 236 20.54 -19.29 15.37
C ASP A 236 19.49 -19.55 14.28
N ARG A 237 18.76 -18.50 13.86
CA ARG A 237 17.80 -18.60 12.75
C ARG A 237 18.46 -18.99 11.43
N ILE A 238 19.61 -18.42 11.10
CA ILE A 238 20.37 -18.79 9.90
C ILE A 238 20.74 -20.27 9.95
N ARG A 239 21.32 -20.76 11.06
CA ARG A 239 21.69 -22.18 11.20
C ARG A 239 20.48 -23.11 11.06
N GLN A 240 19.34 -22.72 11.63
CA GLN A 240 18.10 -23.47 11.46
C GLN A 240 17.69 -23.57 9.98
N ILE A 241 17.73 -22.47 9.24
CA ILE A 241 17.39 -22.46 7.81
C ILE A 241 18.35 -23.34 7.01
N LEU A 242 19.65 -23.29 7.28
CA LEU A 242 20.63 -24.15 6.62
C LEU A 242 20.34 -25.64 6.89
N ALA A 243 20.00 -25.99 8.13
CA ALA A 243 19.63 -27.36 8.49
C ALA A 243 18.32 -27.81 7.81
N GLU A 244 17.33 -26.92 7.69
CA GLU A 244 16.04 -27.21 7.04
C GLU A 244 16.16 -27.34 5.51
N THR A 245 17.03 -26.55 4.88
CA THR A 245 17.15 -26.45 3.42
C THR A 245 18.26 -27.30 2.83
N GLY A 246 19.25 -27.71 3.63
CA GLY A 246 20.49 -28.31 3.15
C GLY A 246 21.40 -27.35 2.37
N CYS A 247 21.07 -26.06 2.34
CA CYS A 247 21.91 -25.05 1.71
C CYS A 247 23.14 -24.74 2.58
N GLU A 248 24.22 -24.31 1.95
CA GLU A 248 25.46 -23.92 2.65
C GLU A 248 25.39 -22.50 3.21
N LYS A 249 24.63 -21.62 2.54
CA LYS A 249 24.57 -20.19 2.83
C LYS A 249 23.16 -19.63 2.65
N VAL A 250 22.97 -18.38 3.10
CA VAL A 250 21.80 -17.54 2.83
C VAL A 250 22.20 -16.21 2.19
N ASN A 251 21.25 -15.57 1.49
CA ASN A 251 21.33 -14.19 1.04
C ASN A 251 20.49 -13.30 1.95
N ILE A 252 21.11 -12.39 2.69
CA ILE A 252 20.39 -11.54 3.63
C ILE A 252 19.96 -10.25 2.93
N ILE A 253 18.69 -9.89 3.07
CA ILE A 253 18.19 -8.55 2.74
C ILE A 253 17.60 -7.96 4.02
N ALA A 254 18.26 -6.93 4.54
CA ALA A 254 17.99 -6.39 5.85
C ALA A 254 17.59 -4.93 5.79
N HIS A 255 16.57 -4.52 6.54
CA HIS A 255 16.10 -3.13 6.55
C HIS A 255 16.40 -2.44 7.87
N SER A 256 16.81 -1.17 7.83
CA SER A 256 16.98 -0.33 9.02
C SER A 256 17.94 -0.97 10.04
N LYS A 257 17.58 -1.07 11.33
CA LYS A 257 18.35 -1.78 12.37
C LYS A 257 18.74 -3.21 11.97
N GLY A 258 17.93 -3.91 11.18
CA GLY A 258 18.19 -5.29 10.77
C GLY A 258 19.52 -5.45 10.02
N GLY A 259 20.01 -4.41 9.33
CA GLY A 259 21.33 -4.43 8.69
C GLY A 259 22.49 -4.41 9.70
N LEU A 260 22.30 -3.77 10.86
CA LEU A 260 23.25 -3.80 11.97
C LEU A 260 23.22 -5.17 12.66
N ASP A 261 22.03 -5.71 12.89
CA ASP A 261 21.82 -7.05 13.48
C ASP A 261 22.48 -8.13 12.62
N SER A 262 22.32 -8.03 11.28
CA SER A 262 22.95 -8.94 10.33
C SER A 262 24.47 -8.85 10.35
N ARG A 263 25.04 -7.64 10.46
CA ARG A 263 26.49 -7.46 10.59
C ARG A 263 27.02 -8.05 11.90
N ALA A 264 26.30 -7.88 13.01
CA ALA A 264 26.66 -8.50 14.28
C ALA A 264 26.61 -10.04 14.20
N ALA A 265 25.57 -10.61 13.58
CA ALA A 265 25.48 -12.05 13.35
C ALA A 265 26.68 -12.59 12.56
N ILE A 266 27.06 -11.89 11.48
CA ILE A 266 28.16 -12.28 10.60
C ILE A 266 29.51 -12.21 11.31
N ALA A 267 29.82 -11.07 11.96
CA ALA A 267 31.13 -10.82 12.54
C ALA A 267 31.34 -11.50 13.89
N HIS A 268 30.30 -11.54 14.74
CA HIS A 268 30.44 -11.90 16.16
C HIS A 268 29.80 -13.23 16.53
N ALA A 269 28.80 -13.67 15.78
CA ALA A 269 28.08 -14.93 16.05
C ALA A 269 28.47 -16.07 15.09
N GLY A 270 29.60 -15.94 14.38
CA GLY A 270 30.17 -17.02 13.56
C GLY A 270 29.38 -17.34 12.29
N CYS A 271 28.54 -16.43 11.80
CA CYS A 271 27.74 -16.66 10.59
C CYS A 271 28.43 -16.25 9.28
N ALA A 272 29.63 -15.69 9.30
CA ALA A 272 30.40 -15.39 8.09
C ALA A 272 30.42 -16.54 7.04
N PRO A 273 30.73 -17.82 7.38
CA PRO A 273 30.70 -18.91 6.40
C PRO A 273 29.29 -19.27 5.93
N CYS A 274 28.24 -18.89 6.66
CA CYS A 274 26.84 -19.20 6.41
C CYS A 274 26.12 -18.12 5.58
N VAL A 275 26.79 -17.04 5.18
CA VAL A 275 26.18 -15.93 4.46
C VAL A 275 26.91 -15.73 3.14
N ALA A 276 26.15 -15.63 2.06
CA ALA A 276 26.68 -15.37 0.71
C ALA A 276 26.69 -13.87 0.41
N SER A 277 25.59 -13.18 0.75
CA SER A 277 25.47 -11.74 0.59
C SER A 277 24.71 -11.09 1.74
N LEU A 278 25.02 -9.83 2.03
CA LEU A 278 24.24 -8.93 2.85
C LEU A 278 23.91 -7.67 2.04
N THR A 279 22.62 -7.50 1.76
CA THR A 279 22.07 -6.26 1.21
C THR A 279 21.36 -5.48 2.32
N THR A 280 21.85 -4.30 2.64
CA THR A 280 21.18 -3.43 3.61
C THR A 280 20.32 -2.37 2.91
N ILE A 281 19.10 -2.18 3.39
CA ILE A 281 18.13 -1.22 2.86
C ILE A 281 17.89 -0.16 3.93
N ASN A 282 18.26 1.07 3.65
CA ASN A 282 18.07 2.23 4.54
C ASN A 282 18.61 1.98 5.98
N THR A 283 19.70 1.23 6.12
CA THR A 283 20.31 0.93 7.43
C THR A 283 21.14 2.11 7.93
N PRO A 284 20.99 2.54 9.19
CA PRO A 284 21.80 3.62 9.76
C PRO A 284 23.19 3.11 10.18
N HIS A 285 24.07 2.79 9.22
CA HIS A 285 25.39 2.25 9.53
C HIS A 285 26.27 3.22 10.34
N ARG A 286 26.07 4.53 10.21
CA ARG A 286 26.76 5.56 11.02
C ARG A 286 25.83 6.18 12.06
N GLY A 287 24.73 5.49 12.37
CA GLY A 287 23.73 5.92 13.34
C GLY A 287 22.91 7.12 12.88
N CYS A 288 22.14 7.65 13.83
CA CYS A 288 21.19 8.72 13.67
C CYS A 288 21.54 9.86 14.63
N ILE A 289 22.05 10.99 14.11
CA ILE A 289 22.45 12.13 14.97
C ILE A 289 21.25 12.67 15.74
N PHE A 290 20.07 12.70 15.11
CA PHE A 290 18.85 13.16 15.78
C PHE A 290 18.46 12.26 16.97
N ALA A 291 18.70 10.94 16.89
CA ALA A 291 18.40 10.03 17.99
C ALA A 291 19.30 10.33 19.20
N GLU A 292 20.58 10.57 18.96
CA GLU A 292 21.53 11.00 19.99
C GLU A 292 21.12 12.35 20.60
N TYR A 293 20.74 13.32 19.77
CA TYR A 293 20.24 14.61 20.22
C TYR A 293 19.00 14.48 21.11
N LEU A 294 18.00 13.69 20.70
CA LEU A 294 16.78 13.47 21.46
C LEU A 294 17.07 12.76 22.80
N LEU A 295 17.93 11.75 22.81
CA LEU A 295 18.31 11.05 24.04
C LEU A 295 19.04 11.97 25.03
N LYS A 296 19.82 12.95 24.56
CA LYS A 296 20.50 13.94 25.42
C LYS A 296 19.57 15.03 25.94
N LYS A 297 18.55 15.42 25.15
CA LYS A 297 17.65 16.53 25.48
C LYS A 297 16.42 16.14 26.30
N ILE A 298 15.87 14.94 26.10
CA ILE A 298 14.66 14.51 26.81
C ILE A 298 15.02 14.19 28.27
N PRO A 299 14.30 14.76 29.27
CA PRO A 299 14.52 14.44 30.68
C PRO A 299 14.42 12.94 30.95
N ALA A 300 15.24 12.42 31.89
CA ALA A 300 15.30 10.98 32.18
C ALA A 300 13.93 10.36 32.50
N ALA A 301 13.10 11.02 33.30
CA ALA A 301 11.75 10.55 33.61
C ALA A 301 10.84 10.46 32.38
N ALA A 302 10.95 11.42 31.45
CA ALA A 302 10.20 11.39 30.19
C ALA A 302 10.71 10.30 29.24
N ARG A 303 12.03 10.10 29.16
CA ARG A 303 12.64 8.98 28.40
C ARG A 303 12.15 7.64 28.91
N GLN A 304 12.16 7.43 30.23
CA GLN A 304 11.71 6.18 30.83
C GLN A 304 10.22 5.94 30.56
N LYS A 305 9.37 6.96 30.72
CA LYS A 305 7.93 6.84 30.42
C LYS A 305 7.65 6.47 28.97
N ILE A 306 8.40 7.04 28.02
CA ILE A 306 8.33 6.68 26.60
C ILE A 306 8.75 5.21 26.43
N ALA A 307 9.90 4.83 26.99
CA ALA A 307 10.41 3.47 26.91
C ALA A 307 9.42 2.45 27.47
N ASP A 308 8.84 2.69 28.65
CA ASP A 308 7.85 1.81 29.28
C ASP A 308 6.60 1.65 28.39
N THR A 309 6.15 2.74 27.77
CA THR A 309 5.00 2.72 26.85
C THR A 309 5.28 1.86 25.61
N TYR A 310 6.45 2.04 25.00
CA TYR A 310 6.86 1.26 23.84
C TYR A 310 7.09 -0.21 24.20
N ASN A 311 7.80 -0.49 25.28
CA ASN A 311 8.07 -1.85 25.76
C ASN A 311 6.75 -2.60 26.05
N ALA A 312 5.78 -1.95 26.68
CA ALA A 312 4.46 -2.53 26.92
C ALA A 312 3.70 -2.85 25.62
N ALA A 313 3.77 -1.95 24.62
CA ALA A 313 3.15 -2.17 23.32
C ALA A 313 3.82 -3.32 22.56
N LEU A 314 5.15 -3.35 22.52
CA LEU A 314 5.93 -4.38 21.81
C LEU A 314 5.78 -5.76 22.45
N LYS A 315 5.69 -5.82 23.78
CA LYS A 315 5.39 -7.07 24.50
C LYS A 315 4.02 -7.63 24.11
N ARG A 316 3.00 -6.77 23.94
CA ARG A 316 1.68 -7.17 23.42
C ARG A 316 1.72 -7.60 21.96
N LEU A 317 2.67 -7.06 21.20
CA LEU A 317 2.94 -7.46 19.82
C LEU A 317 3.83 -8.71 19.75
N GLY A 318 4.28 -9.27 20.88
CA GLY A 318 4.96 -10.57 20.93
C GLY A 318 6.46 -10.53 21.15
N ASP A 319 7.06 -9.35 21.40
CA ASP A 319 8.44 -9.30 21.90
C ASP A 319 8.51 -9.89 23.32
N GLU A 320 9.47 -10.78 23.56
CA GLU A 320 9.60 -11.51 24.82
C GLU A 320 10.13 -10.58 25.92
N ALA A 321 11.18 -9.82 25.59
CA ALA A 321 11.87 -8.88 26.47
C ALA A 321 12.28 -7.60 25.71
N PRO A 322 11.33 -6.72 25.33
CA PRO A 322 11.65 -5.51 24.59
C PRO A 322 12.43 -4.50 25.44
N ASP A 323 13.48 -3.91 24.87
CA ASP A 323 14.26 -2.81 25.44
C ASP A 323 14.39 -1.64 24.46
N PHE A 324 13.37 -0.78 24.45
CA PHE A 324 13.34 0.43 23.63
C PHE A 324 14.58 1.31 23.82
N LEU A 325 15.10 1.47 25.04
CA LEU A 325 16.24 2.36 25.28
C LEU A 325 17.53 1.76 24.73
N ALA A 326 17.76 0.46 24.91
CA ALA A 326 18.89 -0.22 24.29
C ALA A 326 18.82 -0.08 22.76
N ALA A 327 17.67 -0.39 22.16
CA ALA A 327 17.48 -0.31 20.71
C ALA A 327 17.71 1.10 20.15
N VAL A 328 17.23 2.17 20.82
CA VAL A 328 17.47 3.55 20.35
C VAL A 328 18.92 3.98 20.62
N THR A 329 19.51 3.57 21.73
CA THR A 329 20.92 3.88 22.07
C THR A 329 21.86 3.26 21.04
N ASP A 330 21.59 2.04 20.60
CA ASP A 330 22.36 1.34 19.58
C ASP A 330 22.31 2.01 18.20
N LEU A 331 21.33 2.87 17.96
CA LEU A 331 21.17 3.64 16.73
C LEU A 331 21.77 5.04 16.82
N THR A 332 22.38 5.43 17.95
CA THR A 332 23.11 6.70 18.05
C THR A 332 24.38 6.69 17.19
N ALA A 333 24.83 7.86 16.76
CA ALA A 333 26.02 7.99 15.93
C ALA A 333 27.27 7.44 16.63
N SER A 334 27.46 7.79 17.90
CA SER A 334 28.57 7.30 18.73
C SER A 334 28.55 5.78 18.94
N ALA A 335 27.39 5.17 19.21
CA ALA A 335 27.29 3.71 19.33
C ALA A 335 27.58 3.00 18.00
N CYS A 336 27.10 3.54 16.87
CA CYS A 336 27.37 2.97 15.56
C CYS A 336 28.83 3.11 15.13
N GLU A 337 29.48 4.23 15.47
CA GLU A 337 30.92 4.43 15.25
C GLU A 337 31.74 3.38 16.00
N ALA A 338 31.49 3.21 17.30
CA ALA A 338 32.15 2.19 18.11
C ALA A 338 31.91 0.77 17.56
N ARG A 339 30.66 0.46 17.15
CA ARG A 339 30.31 -0.83 16.54
C ARG A 339 31.04 -1.04 15.22
N ASN A 340 31.13 -0.03 14.36
CA ASN A 340 31.83 -0.16 13.07
C ASN A 340 33.31 -0.50 13.25
N ALA A 341 33.95 0.04 14.28
CA ALA A 341 35.33 -0.30 14.60
C ALA A 341 35.48 -1.76 15.07
N ALA A 342 34.49 -2.31 15.77
CA ALA A 342 34.48 -3.68 16.27
C ALA A 342 33.97 -4.71 15.26
N THR A 343 33.17 -4.31 14.26
CA THR A 343 32.43 -5.19 13.35
C THR A 343 32.88 -5.00 11.89
N PRO A 344 34.10 -5.41 11.53
CA PRO A 344 34.57 -5.33 10.14
C PRO A 344 33.78 -6.28 9.23
N ASP A 345 33.73 -5.95 7.94
CA ASP A 345 33.10 -6.82 6.95
C ASP A 345 33.89 -8.13 6.80
N ALA A 346 33.17 -9.26 6.71
CA ALA A 346 33.77 -10.58 6.67
C ALA A 346 34.23 -10.94 5.26
N PRO A 347 35.49 -11.38 5.07
CA PRO A 347 35.96 -11.86 3.78
C PRO A 347 35.09 -13.01 3.25
N GLY A 348 34.70 -12.94 1.99
CA GLY A 348 33.87 -13.98 1.34
C GLY A 348 32.36 -13.80 1.50
N VAL A 349 31.92 -12.72 2.15
CA VAL A 349 30.53 -12.23 2.10
C VAL A 349 30.49 -11.00 1.20
N PHE A 350 29.54 -10.95 0.28
CA PHE A 350 29.31 -9.76 -0.55
C PHE A 350 28.44 -8.74 0.19
N TYR A 351 28.91 -7.50 0.32
CA TYR A 351 28.18 -6.44 1.00
C TYR A 351 27.71 -5.37 0.00
N GLN A 352 26.43 -5.04 0.03
CA GLN A 352 25.90 -3.89 -0.69
C GLN A 352 24.88 -3.15 0.17
N SER A 353 24.72 -1.86 -0.09
CA SER A 353 23.67 -1.07 0.54
C SER A 353 22.87 -0.25 -0.45
N VAL A 354 21.60 -0.10 -0.12
CA VAL A 354 20.63 0.68 -0.86
C VAL A 354 20.04 1.72 0.07
N MET A 355 19.91 2.94 -0.43
CA MET A 355 19.25 4.01 0.29
C MET A 355 18.16 4.63 -0.55
N SER A 356 17.08 5.06 0.08
CA SER A 356 16.04 5.87 -0.54
C SER A 356 15.85 7.18 0.23
N TYR A 357 15.10 8.14 -0.32
CA TYR A 357 14.91 9.42 0.35
C TYR A 357 13.56 10.09 0.04
N CYS A 358 13.11 10.90 0.99
CA CYS A 358 11.95 11.77 0.85
C CYS A 358 12.37 13.12 0.25
N ARG A 359 11.64 13.61 -0.76
CA ARG A 359 11.85 14.96 -1.29
C ARG A 359 11.34 16.06 -0.34
N LYS A 360 10.32 15.76 0.47
CA LYS A 360 9.69 16.66 1.45
C LYS A 360 9.17 15.87 2.65
N ALA A 361 9.01 16.54 3.80
CA ALA A 361 8.48 15.95 5.03
C ALA A 361 7.14 15.24 4.84
N GLN A 362 6.18 15.90 4.19
CA GLN A 362 4.82 15.38 3.96
C GLN A 362 4.73 14.10 3.10
N HIS A 363 5.84 13.66 2.53
CA HIS A 363 5.89 12.47 1.68
C HIS A 363 6.10 11.18 2.48
N GLY A 364 6.63 11.28 3.71
CA GLY A 364 6.51 10.21 4.70
C GLY A 364 5.17 10.27 5.42
N LYS A 365 4.71 9.15 5.98
CA LYS A 365 3.59 9.14 6.94
C LYS A 365 4.10 9.39 8.34
N PHE A 366 3.21 9.73 9.27
CA PHE A 366 3.57 9.83 10.68
C PHE A 366 4.15 8.49 11.19
N PRO A 367 5.27 8.50 11.95
CA PRO A 367 6.00 9.67 12.44
C PRO A 367 7.10 10.22 11.51
N LEU A 368 7.39 9.57 10.38
CA LEU A 368 8.49 9.91 9.46
C LEU A 368 8.43 11.35 8.94
N ASN A 369 7.22 11.89 8.72
CA ASN A 369 7.05 13.29 8.32
C ASN A 369 7.48 14.29 9.40
N MET A 370 7.35 13.93 10.67
CA MET A 370 7.77 14.78 11.79
C MET A 370 9.27 14.72 12.04
N THR A 371 9.88 13.55 11.88
CA THR A 371 11.32 13.37 12.07
C THR A 371 12.14 13.86 10.88
N TYR A 372 11.63 13.79 9.65
CA TYR A 372 12.28 14.29 8.43
C TYR A 372 12.95 15.67 8.56
N PRO A 373 12.26 16.75 9.01
CA PRO A 373 12.88 18.07 9.12
C PRO A 373 14.02 18.10 10.16
N ILE A 374 13.95 17.29 11.21
CA ILE A 374 14.98 17.19 12.24
C ILE A 374 16.21 16.48 11.66
N VAL A 375 16.02 15.32 11.02
CA VAL A 375 17.11 14.61 10.35
C VAL A 375 17.75 15.50 9.29
N LYS A 376 16.93 16.23 8.51
CA LYS A 376 17.44 17.14 7.48
C LYS A 376 18.28 18.28 8.03
N HIS A 377 17.98 18.75 9.23
CA HIS A 377 18.76 19.78 9.90
C HIS A 377 20.17 19.30 10.26
N PHE A 378 20.33 18.03 10.67
CA PHE A 378 21.62 17.47 11.06
C PHE A 378 22.40 16.85 9.89
N ASP A 379 21.73 16.01 9.09
CA ASP A 379 22.38 15.08 8.15
C ASP A 379 21.90 15.24 6.69
N GLY A 380 21.08 16.27 6.40
CA GLY A 380 20.66 16.58 5.04
C GLY A 380 19.66 15.60 4.43
N LEU A 381 19.99 15.00 3.29
CA LEU A 381 19.04 14.17 2.52
C LEU A 381 18.72 12.87 3.27
N ASN A 382 17.44 12.56 3.46
CA ASN A 382 17.00 11.44 4.31
C ASN A 382 15.62 10.88 3.90
N ASP A 383 15.30 9.70 4.41
CA ASP A 383 14.03 8.99 4.18
C ASP A 383 12.94 9.27 5.25
N GLY A 384 13.23 10.18 6.17
CA GLY A 384 12.42 10.47 7.36
C GLY A 384 13.07 10.01 8.67
N LEU A 385 13.99 9.05 8.65
CA LEU A 385 14.71 8.56 9.83
C LEU A 385 16.21 8.48 9.61
N VAL A 386 16.63 7.89 8.50
CA VAL A 386 18.04 7.62 8.20
C VAL A 386 18.51 8.58 7.12
N ALA A 387 19.69 9.16 7.33
CA ALA A 387 20.32 10.03 6.36
C ALA A 387 21.10 9.24 5.32
N VAL A 388 21.23 9.79 4.11
CA VAL A 388 21.89 9.12 2.99
C VAL A 388 23.33 8.75 3.30
N ASP A 389 24.08 9.64 3.96
CA ASP A 389 25.48 9.38 4.32
C ASP A 389 25.64 8.30 5.40
N SER A 390 24.64 8.16 6.28
CA SER A 390 24.63 7.09 7.28
C SER A 390 24.41 5.72 6.65
N ALA A 391 23.71 5.63 5.51
CA ALA A 391 23.36 4.37 4.87
C ALA A 391 24.40 3.77 3.91
N LYS A 392 25.42 4.54 3.51
CA LYS A 392 26.48 4.06 2.61
C LYS A 392 27.35 2.98 3.27
N TRP A 393 27.37 1.76 2.74
CA TRP A 393 28.16 0.65 3.28
C TRP A 393 28.45 -0.41 2.21
N GLY A 394 29.49 -1.22 2.44
CA GLY A 394 29.84 -2.35 1.59
C GLY A 394 30.54 -1.97 0.28
N ASP A 395 30.64 -2.96 -0.60
CA ASP A 395 31.32 -2.87 -1.89
C ASP A 395 30.56 -2.00 -2.89
N GLN A 396 29.23 -1.97 -2.78
CA GLN A 396 28.35 -1.24 -3.69
C GLN A 396 27.29 -0.46 -2.93
N PHE A 397 27.11 0.81 -3.31
CA PHE A 397 26.06 1.68 -2.81
C PHE A 397 25.13 2.12 -3.92
N THR A 398 23.82 1.95 -3.73
CA THR A 398 22.79 2.42 -4.65
C THR A 398 21.87 3.43 -3.96
N LEU A 399 21.76 4.63 -4.53
CA LEU A 399 20.73 5.59 -4.13
C LEU A 399 19.51 5.44 -5.06
N LEU A 400 18.36 5.08 -4.50
CA LEU A 400 17.10 5.05 -5.21
C LEU A 400 16.64 6.49 -5.46
N GLU A 401 16.70 6.91 -6.73
CA GLU A 401 16.22 8.21 -7.18
C GLU A 401 14.81 8.10 -7.78
N PRO A 402 13.76 8.43 -7.01
CA PRO A 402 12.40 8.33 -7.50
C PRO A 402 12.17 9.35 -8.62
N ARG A 403 11.64 8.85 -9.75
CA ARG A 403 11.29 9.66 -10.93
C ARG A 403 10.17 10.66 -10.64
N GLY A 404 9.29 10.33 -9.68
CA GLY A 404 8.18 11.19 -9.24
C GLY A 404 8.56 12.27 -8.22
N HIS A 405 7.59 13.13 -7.89
CA HIS A 405 7.78 14.28 -6.99
C HIS A 405 7.77 13.94 -5.47
N ARG A 406 7.31 12.75 -5.07
CA ARG A 406 7.12 12.37 -3.64
C ARG A 406 8.44 11.94 -2.96
N GLY A 407 9.30 11.17 -3.61
CA GLY A 407 10.33 10.48 -2.82
C GLY A 407 9.79 9.18 -2.21
N ILE A 408 10.67 8.44 -1.57
CA ILE A 408 10.43 7.13 -0.95
C ILE A 408 10.86 7.25 0.50
N SER A 409 9.93 7.06 1.43
CA SER A 409 10.22 7.11 2.87
C SER A 409 10.73 5.80 3.42
N HIS A 410 11.24 5.83 4.65
CA HIS A 410 11.71 4.65 5.38
C HIS A 410 10.67 3.52 5.43
N GLY A 411 9.38 3.86 5.52
CA GLY A 411 8.30 2.86 5.52
C GLY A 411 7.86 2.43 4.12
N ASP A 412 8.08 3.26 3.09
CA ASP A 412 7.68 2.93 1.72
C ASP A 412 8.58 1.85 1.11
N VAL A 413 9.88 1.87 1.43
CA VAL A 413 10.87 0.92 0.87
C VAL A 413 10.67 -0.52 1.33
N VAL A 414 9.80 -0.75 2.33
CA VAL A 414 9.38 -2.08 2.78
C VAL A 414 7.89 -2.35 2.54
N ASP A 415 7.25 -1.49 1.73
CA ASP A 415 5.84 -1.59 1.38
C ASP A 415 4.89 -1.58 2.60
N LEU A 416 5.29 -0.90 3.68
CA LEU A 416 4.58 -0.93 4.97
C LEU A 416 3.10 -0.52 4.81
N ASN A 417 2.88 0.48 3.97
CA ASN A 417 1.56 1.06 3.70
C ASN A 417 0.83 0.44 2.51
N ARG A 418 1.48 -0.46 1.76
CA ARG A 418 0.94 -1.05 0.52
C ARG A 418 0.48 0.03 -0.47
N GLU A 419 1.18 1.15 -0.50
CA GLU A 419 0.84 2.32 -1.32
C GLU A 419 1.56 2.22 -2.68
N ASN A 420 0.84 2.49 -3.77
CA ASN A 420 1.43 2.57 -5.10
C ASN A 420 2.01 3.98 -5.28
N ILE A 421 3.33 4.06 -5.45
CA ILE A 421 4.05 5.33 -5.56
C ILE A 421 4.34 5.61 -7.04
N PRO A 422 3.80 6.68 -7.63
CA PRO A 422 4.07 7.01 -9.02
C PRO A 422 5.59 7.15 -9.29
N GLY A 423 6.09 6.35 -10.22
CA GLY A 423 7.51 6.33 -10.61
C GLY A 423 8.43 5.51 -9.71
N PHE A 424 7.89 4.79 -8.72
CA PHE A 424 8.64 3.81 -7.94
C PHE A 424 7.75 2.62 -7.55
N ASP A 425 8.10 1.45 -8.08
CA ASP A 425 7.46 0.19 -7.69
C ASP A 425 8.39 -0.59 -6.78
N VAL A 426 8.01 -0.68 -5.51
CA VAL A 426 8.78 -1.40 -4.49
C VAL A 426 8.91 -2.88 -4.84
N ARG A 427 7.90 -3.53 -5.42
CA ARG A 427 7.97 -4.95 -5.76
C ARG A 427 8.99 -5.22 -6.85
N GLU A 428 8.95 -4.43 -7.93
CA GLU A 428 9.95 -4.53 -9.01
C GLU A 428 11.36 -4.21 -8.54
N PHE A 429 11.50 -3.28 -7.60
CA PHE A 429 12.81 -2.99 -7.00
C PHE A 429 13.41 -4.26 -6.36
N TYR A 430 12.67 -4.96 -5.50
CA TYR A 430 13.17 -6.20 -4.89
C TYR A 430 13.30 -7.35 -5.89
N VAL A 431 12.40 -7.47 -6.88
CA VAL A 431 12.54 -8.46 -7.96
C VAL A 431 13.83 -8.24 -8.73
N SER A 432 14.14 -6.99 -9.09
CA SER A 432 15.37 -6.63 -9.80
C SER A 432 16.61 -6.87 -8.93
N LEU A 433 16.54 -6.53 -7.65
CA LEU A 433 17.61 -6.78 -6.69
C LEU A 433 17.92 -8.27 -6.55
N VAL A 434 16.90 -9.11 -6.38
CA VAL A 434 17.08 -10.57 -6.23
C VAL A 434 17.51 -11.20 -7.55
N ALA A 435 17.02 -10.71 -8.69
CA ALA A 435 17.50 -11.14 -10.00
C ALA A 435 18.99 -10.81 -10.22
N ASP A 436 19.46 -9.65 -9.75
CA ASP A 436 20.89 -9.30 -9.77
C ASP A 436 21.72 -10.24 -8.89
N LEU A 437 21.23 -10.57 -7.69
CA LEU A 437 21.88 -11.57 -6.82
C LEU A 437 22.00 -12.93 -7.51
N LYS A 438 20.92 -13.39 -8.15
CA LYS A 438 20.90 -14.64 -8.95
C LYS A 438 21.94 -14.59 -10.07
N ASN A 439 22.00 -13.48 -10.82
CA ASN A 439 22.94 -13.33 -11.95
C ASN A 439 24.40 -13.34 -11.50
N ARG A 440 24.68 -12.95 -10.25
CA ARG A 440 26.01 -13.03 -9.63
C ARG A 440 26.36 -14.41 -9.09
N GLY A 441 25.43 -15.36 -9.15
CA GLY A 441 25.61 -16.73 -8.67
C GLY A 441 25.36 -16.92 -7.18
N PHE A 442 24.69 -15.97 -6.54
CA PHE A 442 24.24 -16.09 -5.15
C PHE A 442 22.92 -16.84 -5.03
#